data_AF-A0A1Q6XEF7-F1
#
_entry.id   AF-A0A1Q6XEF7-F1
#
_cell.length_a   1.000
_cell.length_b   1.000
_cell.length_c   1.000
_cell.angle_alpha   90.00
_cell.angle_beta   90.00
_cell.angle_gamma   90.00
#
_symmetry.space_group_name_H-M   'P 1'
#
loop_
_entity.id
_entity.type
_entity.pdbx_description
1 polymer ?
#
loop_
_entity_poly.entity_id
_entity_poly.type
_entity_poly.pdbx_seq_one_letter_code
_entity_poly.pdbx_strand_id
1 'polypeptide(L)'
;MLTDIRAAFVSPGFKLPALILLLLCAISTPASAGTCTPGPTDPSVTVCTPTQNLIVPTPTHVQASTTDSKHTVTALQIYVDNALVQQVNASTIDTYINLAIGNHLVTVQAWDNSGATFKTNVNVSMSPPCKLSALNQSITICTPGSGAKMSSPVHLVAGTTDSSPVQTIQIFENGTSIYQTNSQTLDVYLTNLAAGTHALTITAQDQNGVSFSKPFSLRVVSTSGMTNLRHVIFYVQENRSFDHYFGMLGKYRVSKGLPNTVDGLPLGATLYNTQGKAVHPFHFQTVCHENLSPYWNESHRDWNGGKMDGFMKTSTSVASSIDPTGTRAMGYYDETDLPYYYELATQFATSDRFFSPVMTNTNGNRMYLFAGTSFGHIFPDPPPPGGWTQPTIFDKLDAAGVSWRYYYQDNGIYLPQWSTYQRDANKLAPISSWYTDLQNEATLPSVIFVERGGPSGLDEHPGENIQIGAANTKKIIDGLMNSPSWASSVFILSYDEGGGLYDHVVPASAIPPDNIPPMLKAGDQPGDFSHIGFRIPIIVVSPWVRPNFVSHTWRDLTSILRLIEVRFNVPALSARDAAADNMLEFFDFGTPRWLTPPPLPVQPTTGVCDFNKEKAPGF
;
A
#
# COMPACT_ATOMS: atom_id res chain seq x y z
N MET A 1 -25.50 27.17 -31.56
CA MET A 1 -25.63 28.59 -31.14
C MET A 1 -26.41 28.56 -29.82
N LEU A 2 -25.72 28.70 -28.68
CA LEU A 2 -25.71 29.91 -27.83
C LEU A 2 -27.14 30.17 -27.28
N THR A 3 -27.48 29.97 -26.00
CA THR A 3 -26.99 30.61 -24.74
C THR A 3 -27.69 29.92 -23.53
N ASP A 4 -27.03 29.60 -22.40
CA ASP A 4 -26.84 30.42 -21.16
C ASP A 4 -28.17 30.85 -20.46
N ILE A 5 -28.42 30.88 -19.13
CA ILE A 5 -27.67 30.72 -17.88
C ILE A 5 -28.64 30.92 -16.66
N ARG A 6 -28.31 30.40 -15.46
CA ARG A 6 -28.66 30.83 -14.06
C ARG A 6 -30.05 30.62 -13.39
N ALA A 7 -30.01 29.78 -12.34
CA ALA A 7 -30.22 30.03 -10.88
C ALA A 7 -31.34 30.96 -10.35
N ALA A 8 -32.12 30.46 -9.35
CA ALA A 8 -32.37 31.14 -8.06
C ALA A 8 -33.19 30.29 -7.04
N PHE A 9 -32.78 30.41 -5.77
CA PHE A 9 -33.38 29.96 -4.51
C PHE A 9 -34.76 30.55 -4.19
N VAL A 10 -35.62 29.85 -3.42
CA VAL A 10 -36.43 30.42 -2.31
C VAL A 10 -36.78 29.32 -1.28
N SER A 11 -36.53 29.59 0.02
CA SER A 11 -37.11 28.93 1.20
C SER A 11 -38.35 29.67 1.73
N PRO A 12 -39.22 29.02 2.52
CA PRO A 12 -39.45 29.48 3.92
C PRO A 12 -39.59 28.26 4.87
N GLY A 13 -39.35 28.28 6.18
CA GLY A 13 -39.47 29.30 7.21
C GLY A 13 -40.36 28.73 8.33
N PHE A 14 -39.77 28.22 9.44
CA PHE A 14 -40.50 27.80 10.65
C PHE A 14 -39.70 28.18 11.91
N LYS A 15 -40.37 28.79 12.89
CA LYS A 15 -39.85 29.26 14.19
C LYS A 15 -40.52 28.49 15.34
N LEU A 16 -39.76 28.16 16.40
CA LEU A 16 -40.22 27.98 17.81
C LEU A 16 -39.00 27.70 18.75
N PRO A 17 -39.11 27.81 20.09
CA PRO A 17 -38.67 28.96 20.90
C PRO A 17 -37.40 28.72 21.74
N ALA A 18 -36.88 29.80 22.32
CA ALA A 18 -35.71 29.81 23.20
C ALA A 18 -35.99 29.18 24.58
N LEU A 19 -35.18 28.19 24.96
CA LEU A 19 -35.07 27.68 26.32
C LEU A 19 -33.64 27.95 26.82
N ILE A 20 -33.53 28.75 27.87
CA ILE A 20 -32.28 29.09 28.55
C ILE A 20 -31.84 27.87 29.37
N LEU A 21 -30.68 27.30 29.04
CA LEU A 21 -29.99 26.30 29.86
C LEU A 21 -28.60 26.85 30.20
N LEU A 22 -28.41 27.27 31.44
CA LEU A 22 -27.09 27.54 32.02
C LEU A 22 -26.32 26.21 32.07
N LEU A 23 -25.27 26.07 31.25
CA LEU A 23 -24.29 25.00 31.38
C LEU A 23 -23.02 25.57 32.02
N LEU A 24 -22.69 25.05 33.20
CA LEU A 24 -21.40 25.28 33.85
C LEU A 24 -20.27 24.85 32.91
N CYS A 25 -19.37 25.77 32.63
CA CYS A 25 -18.16 25.54 31.85
C CYS A 25 -17.17 24.73 32.70
N ALA A 26 -17.22 23.40 32.61
CA ALA A 26 -16.09 22.56 32.96
C ALA A 26 -15.18 22.50 31.73
N ILE A 27 -14.15 23.36 31.75
CA ILE A 27 -13.07 23.37 30.76
C ILE A 27 -12.27 22.08 30.99
N SER A 28 -12.63 21.00 30.29
CA SER A 28 -11.68 19.94 30.02
C SER A 28 -10.75 20.46 28.92
N THR A 29 -9.54 20.84 29.31
CA THR A 29 -8.45 21.16 28.40
C THR A 29 -8.27 20.02 27.39
N PRO A 30 -8.19 20.30 26.08
CA PRO A 30 -7.63 19.30 25.17
C PRO A 30 -6.22 18.98 25.67
N ALA A 31 -5.86 17.70 25.74
CA ALA A 31 -4.47 17.31 25.96
C ALA A 31 -3.65 17.96 24.83
N SER A 32 -2.91 19.00 25.18
CA SER A 32 -1.96 19.68 24.29
C SER A 32 -1.04 18.63 23.69
N ALA A 33 -0.82 18.66 22.38
CA ALA A 33 0.41 18.14 21.82
C ALA A 33 1.56 18.67 22.67
N GLY A 34 2.39 17.79 23.24
CA GLY A 34 3.44 18.20 24.16
C GLY A 34 4.35 19.22 23.48
N THR A 35 4.44 20.43 24.02
CA THR A 35 5.44 21.40 23.58
C THR A 35 6.81 20.90 24.00
N CYS A 36 7.79 20.93 23.09
CA CYS A 36 9.16 20.57 23.43
C CYS A 36 9.76 21.56 24.43
N THR A 37 9.76 21.21 25.71
CA THR A 37 10.27 22.07 26.79
C THR A 37 11.77 22.28 26.64
N PRO A 38 12.25 23.53 26.52
CA PRO A 38 13.68 23.81 26.45
C PRO A 38 14.41 23.35 27.71
N GLY A 39 15.59 22.76 27.53
CA GLY A 39 16.47 22.34 28.63
C GLY A 39 17.09 23.53 29.37
N PRO A 40 17.62 23.31 30.59
CA PRO A 40 18.13 24.39 31.44
C PRO A 40 19.50 24.94 31.00
N THR A 41 20.17 24.31 30.04
CA THR A 41 21.51 24.73 29.57
C THR A 41 21.40 25.90 28.60
N ASP A 42 22.25 26.92 28.76
CA ASP A 42 22.19 28.18 28.01
C ASP A 42 23.59 28.60 27.49
N PRO A 43 23.84 28.66 26.16
CA PRO A 43 22.89 28.35 25.09
C PRO A 43 22.83 26.84 24.76
N SER A 44 21.67 26.32 24.35
CA SER A 44 21.53 24.92 23.94
C SER A 44 20.35 24.65 22.99
N VAL A 45 20.42 23.52 22.28
CA VAL A 45 19.29 22.90 21.56
C VAL A 45 18.85 21.69 22.38
N THR A 46 17.57 21.58 22.68
CA THR A 46 16.95 20.39 23.27
C THR A 46 16.15 19.68 22.19
N VAL A 47 16.50 18.42 21.89
CA VAL A 47 15.73 17.56 20.97
C VAL A 47 14.84 16.66 21.83
N CYS A 48 13.52 16.88 21.76
CA CYS A 48 12.54 16.14 22.54
C CYS A 48 12.16 14.80 21.88
N THR A 49 12.20 14.75 20.55
CA THR A 49 12.09 13.53 19.76
C THR A 49 12.84 13.74 18.44
N PRO A 50 13.50 12.71 17.87
CA PRO A 50 13.69 11.38 18.47
C PRO A 50 14.64 11.43 19.67
N THR A 51 14.61 10.40 20.51
CA THR A 51 15.56 10.23 21.62
C THR A 51 16.76 9.40 21.18
N GLN A 52 17.86 9.49 21.94
CA GLN A 52 19.11 8.79 21.62
C GLN A 52 18.90 7.27 21.47
N ASN A 53 19.41 6.72 20.37
CA ASN A 53 19.33 5.32 19.95
C ASN A 53 17.90 4.81 19.72
N LEU A 54 16.92 5.70 19.51
CA LEU A 54 15.55 5.30 19.22
C LEU A 54 15.46 4.61 17.85
N ILE A 55 14.71 3.50 17.79
CA ILE A 55 14.28 2.95 16.51
C ILE A 55 13.12 3.80 16.00
N VAL A 56 13.32 4.46 14.87
CA VAL A 56 12.40 5.46 14.34
C VAL A 56 11.79 5.00 13.02
N PRO A 57 10.52 5.32 12.76
CA PRO A 57 9.93 5.18 11.43
C PRO A 57 10.41 6.29 10.51
N THR A 58 10.19 6.14 9.20
CA THR A 58 10.35 7.24 8.24
C THR A 58 9.01 7.56 7.57
N PRO A 59 8.50 8.81 7.65
CA PRO A 59 9.16 10.00 8.17
C PRO A 59 9.31 10.00 9.71
N THR A 60 10.50 10.38 10.19
CA THR A 60 10.86 10.50 11.61
C THR A 60 10.46 11.85 12.17
N HIS A 61 9.70 11.87 13.27
CA HIS A 61 9.32 13.10 13.97
C HIS A 61 10.52 13.72 14.69
N VAL A 62 10.87 14.95 14.31
CA VAL A 62 11.90 15.77 14.97
C VAL A 62 11.24 17.00 15.60
N GLN A 63 11.25 17.03 16.92
CA GLN A 63 10.78 18.16 17.71
C GLN A 63 11.93 18.67 18.58
N ALA A 64 12.27 19.95 18.45
CA ALA A 64 13.34 20.57 19.21
C ALA A 64 13.04 22.03 19.57
N SER A 65 13.66 22.50 20.64
CA SER A 65 13.58 23.87 21.13
C SER A 65 14.93 24.37 21.62
N THR A 66 15.15 25.68 21.59
CA THR A 66 16.40 26.29 22.05
C THR A 66 16.25 27.02 23.37
N THR A 67 17.33 27.07 24.14
CA THR A 67 17.52 28.00 25.26
C THR A 67 18.67 28.92 24.90
N ASP A 68 18.42 30.22 24.79
CA ASP A 68 19.44 31.27 24.70
C ASP A 68 18.89 32.55 25.33
N SER A 69 19.36 32.91 26.53
CA SER A 69 18.85 34.10 27.23
C SER A 69 19.56 35.40 26.85
N LYS A 70 20.69 35.31 26.14
CA LYS A 70 21.56 36.46 25.84
C LYS A 70 21.39 36.95 24.40
N HIS A 71 21.01 36.07 23.49
CA HIS A 71 20.92 36.35 22.07
C HIS A 71 19.64 35.78 21.46
N THR A 72 19.27 36.29 20.28
CA THR A 72 18.08 35.80 19.56
C THR A 72 18.50 34.73 18.58
N VAL A 73 17.88 33.53 18.67
CA VAL A 73 18.07 32.47 17.67
C VAL A 73 17.52 32.92 16.32
N THR A 74 18.38 32.91 15.31
CA THR A 74 18.10 33.36 13.93
C THR A 74 17.76 32.21 13.00
N ALA A 75 18.29 31.01 13.25
CA ALA A 75 18.03 29.83 12.45
C ALA A 75 18.17 28.54 13.27
N LEU A 76 17.41 27.52 12.86
CA LEU A 76 17.46 26.16 13.38
C LEU A 76 17.44 25.20 12.19
N GLN A 77 18.41 24.29 12.15
CA GLN A 77 18.61 23.37 11.05
C GLN A 77 18.66 21.94 11.55
N ILE A 78 18.09 21.02 10.76
CA ILE A 78 18.21 19.59 10.97
C ILE A 78 19.13 19.04 9.88
N TYR A 79 20.11 18.26 10.31
CA TYR A 79 20.98 17.50 9.45
C TYR A 79 20.78 16.01 9.70
N VAL A 80 20.82 15.22 8.64
CA VAL A 80 20.90 13.77 8.67
C VAL A 80 22.23 13.39 8.06
N ASP A 81 23.08 12.70 8.83
CA ASP A 81 24.41 12.26 8.37
C ASP A 81 25.26 13.39 7.77
N ASN A 82 25.17 14.57 8.39
CA ASN A 82 25.81 15.83 7.98
C ASN A 82 25.23 16.48 6.70
N ALA A 83 24.19 15.92 6.09
CA ALA A 83 23.44 16.57 5.03
C ALA A 83 22.30 17.40 5.61
N LEU A 84 22.18 18.67 5.22
CA LEU A 84 21.08 19.54 5.65
C LEU A 84 19.77 19.03 5.04
N VAL A 85 18.78 18.74 5.88
CA VAL A 85 17.46 18.24 5.43
C VAL A 85 16.32 19.22 5.69
N GLN A 86 16.45 20.09 6.69
CA GLN A 86 15.40 21.07 7.03
C GLN A 86 16.01 22.31 7.67
N GLN A 87 15.40 23.48 7.43
CA GLN A 87 15.74 24.74 8.09
C GLN A 87 14.47 25.55 8.42
N VAL A 88 14.47 26.19 9.59
CA VAL A 88 13.49 27.21 9.98
C VAL A 88 14.19 28.44 10.55
N ASN A 89 13.57 29.62 10.39
CA ASN A 89 14.04 30.87 11.00
C ASN A 89 13.27 31.09 12.32
N ALA A 90 13.39 30.15 13.26
CA ALA A 90 12.67 30.13 14.53
C ALA A 90 13.50 29.48 15.64
N SER A 91 13.14 29.68 16.91
CA SER A 91 13.77 29.08 18.10
C SER A 91 13.22 27.69 18.48
N THR A 92 12.23 27.21 17.74
CA THR A 92 11.66 25.87 17.88
C THR A 92 11.43 25.28 16.50
N ILE A 93 11.45 23.95 16.44
CA ILE A 93 11.09 23.19 15.25
C ILE A 93 10.24 21.98 15.68
N ASP A 94 9.17 21.72 14.94
CA ASP A 94 8.31 20.56 15.08
C ASP A 94 7.98 20.11 13.67
N THR A 95 8.67 19.07 13.21
CA THR A 95 8.65 18.67 11.80
C THR A 95 8.95 17.19 11.68
N TYR A 96 8.85 16.67 10.48
CA TYR A 96 9.26 15.31 10.20
C TYR A 96 10.30 15.29 9.09
N ILE A 97 11.28 14.40 9.22
CA ILE A 97 12.36 14.20 8.25
C ILE A 97 12.31 12.78 7.73
N ASN A 98 12.68 12.56 6.48
CA ASN A 98 12.84 11.20 5.98
C ASN A 98 14.23 10.69 6.33
N LEU A 99 14.26 9.55 7.00
CA LEU A 99 15.44 8.74 7.18
C LEU A 99 15.39 7.57 6.21
N ALA A 100 16.55 7.21 5.68
CA ALA A 100 16.67 5.95 4.96
C ALA A 100 16.62 4.79 5.97
N ILE A 101 16.55 3.56 5.46
CA ILE A 101 16.72 2.38 6.29
C ILE A 101 18.19 2.34 6.77
N GLY A 102 18.38 2.49 8.08
CA GLY A 102 19.71 2.42 8.69
C GLY A 102 19.92 3.25 9.93
N ASN A 103 21.18 3.31 10.36
CA ASN A 103 21.59 4.20 11.44
C ASN A 103 21.82 5.60 10.89
N HIS A 104 21.22 6.58 11.54
CA HIS A 104 21.34 7.98 11.17
C HIS A 104 21.78 8.81 12.35
N LEU A 105 22.66 9.77 12.09
CA LEU A 105 22.96 10.86 13.01
C LEU A 105 22.05 12.04 12.67
N VAL A 106 21.00 12.25 13.47
CA VAL A 106 20.17 13.45 13.39
C VAL A 106 20.82 14.53 14.24
N THR A 107 21.33 15.58 13.59
CA THR A 107 21.91 16.75 14.27
C THR A 107 20.95 17.92 14.15
N VAL A 108 20.50 18.45 15.29
CA VAL A 108 19.73 19.70 15.32
C VAL A 108 20.65 20.82 15.79
N GLN A 109 20.88 21.82 14.94
CA GLN A 109 21.81 22.91 15.18
C GLN A 109 21.11 24.27 15.07
N ALA A 110 21.39 25.17 16.01
CA ALA A 110 20.87 26.53 16.03
C ALA A 110 21.99 27.57 15.84
N TRP A 111 21.61 28.74 15.31
CA TRP A 111 22.43 29.95 15.21
C TRP A 111 21.73 31.08 15.95
N ASP A 112 22.49 31.87 16.70
CA ASP A 112 22.00 33.12 17.27
C ASP A 112 22.42 34.36 16.44
N ASN A 113 22.00 35.54 16.86
CA ASN A 113 22.34 36.80 16.20
C ASN A 113 23.75 37.32 16.54
N SER A 114 24.49 36.65 17.43
CA SER A 114 25.92 36.87 17.68
C SER A 114 26.82 36.05 16.75
N GLY A 115 26.23 35.07 16.05
CA GLY A 115 26.91 34.10 15.20
C GLY A 115 27.34 32.84 15.94
N ALA A 116 26.94 32.66 17.20
CA ALA A 116 27.21 31.45 17.96
C ALA A 116 26.35 30.28 17.43
N THR A 117 26.93 29.08 17.46
CA THR A 117 26.25 27.85 17.08
C THR A 117 26.26 26.85 18.22
N PHE A 118 25.13 26.19 18.44
CA PHE A 118 25.00 25.13 19.43
C PHE A 118 24.08 24.04 18.87
N LYS A 119 24.36 22.78 19.22
CA LYS A 119 23.72 21.62 18.57
C LYS A 119 23.54 20.45 19.51
N THR A 120 22.59 19.60 19.15
CA THR A 120 22.35 18.30 19.78
C THR A 120 22.33 17.22 18.71
N ASN A 121 23.10 16.16 18.98
CA ASN A 121 23.22 14.99 18.13
C ASN A 121 22.37 13.87 18.72
N VAL A 122 21.51 13.27 17.89
CA VAL A 122 20.69 12.12 18.23
C VAL A 122 20.98 11.01 17.24
N ASN A 123 21.52 9.89 17.72
CA ASN A 123 21.61 8.68 16.91
C ASN A 123 20.24 8.00 16.88
N VAL A 124 19.79 7.56 15.72
CA VAL A 124 18.54 6.80 15.55
C VAL A 124 18.75 5.68 14.54
N SER A 125 17.85 4.70 14.53
CA SER A 125 17.91 3.57 13.59
C SER A 125 16.55 3.32 12.97
N MET A 126 16.44 3.17 11.65
CA MET A 126 15.22 2.72 11.01
C MET A 126 15.21 1.19 10.92
N SER A 127 14.18 0.54 11.50
CA SER A 127 13.99 -0.91 11.44
C SER A 127 13.50 -1.33 10.05
N PRO A 128 13.94 -2.48 9.52
CA PRO A 128 13.36 -3.02 8.29
C PRO A 128 11.91 -3.47 8.57
N PRO A 129 11.06 -3.56 7.54
CA PRO A 129 9.63 -3.79 7.69
C PRO A 129 9.27 -5.26 8.01
N CYS A 130 10.25 -6.12 8.26
CA CYS A 130 10.04 -7.51 8.67
C CYS A 130 10.61 -7.79 10.05
N LYS A 131 10.01 -8.77 10.75
CA LYS A 131 10.50 -9.23 12.05
C LYS A 131 11.88 -9.86 11.91
N LEU A 132 12.88 -9.29 12.58
CA LEU A 132 14.23 -9.82 12.61
C LEU A 132 14.35 -11.06 13.52
N SER A 133 15.26 -11.96 13.14
CA SER A 133 15.70 -13.08 13.96
C SER A 133 16.23 -12.59 15.31
N ALA A 134 15.79 -13.18 16.42
CA ALA A 134 16.32 -12.84 17.74
C ALA A 134 17.73 -13.40 18.01
N LEU A 135 18.29 -14.20 17.09
CA LEU A 135 19.62 -14.78 17.24
C LEU A 135 20.70 -13.71 17.08
N ASN A 136 21.67 -13.71 18.00
CA ASN A 136 22.85 -12.87 17.90
C ASN A 136 23.66 -13.20 16.64
N GLN A 137 24.26 -12.18 15.99
CA GLN A 137 25.04 -12.30 14.76
C GLN A 137 24.25 -13.00 13.64
N SER A 138 23.03 -12.50 13.37
CA SER A 138 22.17 -13.06 12.33
C SER A 138 21.71 -12.01 11.32
N ILE A 139 21.47 -12.47 10.08
CA ILE A 139 20.87 -11.68 9.00
C ILE A 139 19.48 -12.24 8.71
N THR A 140 18.50 -11.34 8.62
CA THR A 140 17.13 -11.66 8.17
C THR A 140 16.89 -10.98 6.83
N ILE A 141 16.59 -11.76 5.79
CA ILE A 141 16.21 -11.25 4.48
C ILE A 141 14.69 -11.10 4.49
N CYS A 142 14.20 -9.87 4.36
CA CYS A 142 12.79 -9.55 4.32
C CYS A 142 12.19 -9.83 2.94
N THR A 143 12.95 -9.50 1.88
CA THR A 143 12.58 -9.78 0.49
C THR A 143 13.83 -9.70 -0.39
N PRO A 144 13.94 -10.46 -1.50
CA PRO A 144 13.06 -11.57 -1.85
C PRO A 144 13.37 -12.81 -1.02
N GLY A 145 12.42 -13.75 -0.97
CA GLY A 145 12.66 -15.06 -0.35
C GLY A 145 13.72 -15.88 -1.09
N SER A 146 14.34 -16.85 -0.41
CA SER A 146 15.28 -17.77 -1.08
C SER A 146 14.56 -18.59 -2.17
N GLY A 147 15.15 -18.65 -3.36
CA GLY A 147 14.57 -19.29 -4.54
C GLY A 147 13.51 -18.47 -5.26
N ALA A 148 13.29 -17.21 -4.87
CA ALA A 148 12.34 -16.31 -5.52
C ALA A 148 12.65 -16.17 -7.01
N LYS A 149 11.58 -16.06 -7.80
CA LYS A 149 11.63 -15.77 -9.23
C LYS A 149 11.16 -14.34 -9.39
N MET A 150 11.92 -13.48 -10.04
CA MET A 150 11.57 -12.07 -10.16
C MET A 150 12.25 -11.43 -11.36
N SER A 151 11.84 -10.23 -11.72
CA SER A 151 12.45 -9.42 -12.77
C SER A 151 13.51 -8.48 -12.22
N SER A 152 14.29 -7.89 -13.12
CA SER A 152 15.19 -6.78 -12.77
C SER A 152 14.45 -5.44 -12.97
N PRO A 153 14.60 -4.46 -12.06
CA PRO A 153 15.48 -4.49 -10.88
C PRO A 153 14.95 -5.36 -9.73
N VAL A 154 15.87 -5.93 -8.94
CA VAL A 154 15.54 -6.75 -7.77
C VAL A 154 15.52 -5.90 -6.51
N HIS A 155 14.35 -5.75 -5.87
CA HIS A 155 14.23 -5.15 -4.54
C HIS A 155 14.71 -6.15 -3.47
N LEU A 156 15.77 -5.79 -2.76
CA LEU A 156 16.39 -6.59 -1.71
C LEU A 156 16.39 -5.80 -0.40
N VAL A 157 15.67 -6.33 0.59
CA VAL A 157 15.57 -5.76 1.94
C VAL A 157 16.04 -6.77 2.97
N ALA A 158 16.93 -6.36 3.87
CA ALA A 158 17.43 -7.21 4.95
C ALA A 158 17.80 -6.39 6.19
N GLY A 159 17.88 -7.05 7.36
CA GLY A 159 18.40 -6.46 8.58
C GLY A 159 19.19 -7.45 9.43
N THR A 160 19.98 -6.92 10.34
CA THR A 160 20.83 -7.71 11.24
C THR A 160 20.34 -7.70 12.67
N THR A 161 20.67 -8.75 13.43
CA THR A 161 20.57 -8.75 14.88
C THR A 161 21.93 -9.12 15.45
N ASP A 162 22.50 -8.19 16.23
CA ASP A 162 23.78 -8.37 16.90
C ASP A 162 23.80 -7.53 18.19
N SER A 163 24.39 -8.11 19.23
CA SER A 163 24.77 -7.51 20.51
C SER A 163 25.76 -6.36 20.35
N SER A 164 26.55 -6.38 19.28
CA SER A 164 27.47 -5.32 18.91
C SER A 164 26.94 -4.56 17.69
N PRO A 165 26.97 -3.21 17.69
CA PRO A 165 26.56 -2.42 16.54
C PRO A 165 27.20 -2.89 15.23
N VAL A 166 26.37 -3.31 14.28
CA VAL A 166 26.79 -3.55 12.90
C VAL A 166 27.22 -2.22 12.28
N GLN A 167 28.39 -2.21 11.62
CA GLN A 167 28.92 -1.03 10.95
C GLN A 167 28.72 -1.10 9.43
N THR A 168 28.78 -2.29 8.84
CA THR A 168 28.67 -2.45 7.39
C THR A 168 27.87 -3.69 7.01
N ILE A 169 27.15 -3.59 5.90
CA ILE A 169 26.52 -4.72 5.20
C ILE A 169 26.96 -4.66 3.73
N GLN A 170 27.34 -5.81 3.19
CA GLN A 170 27.74 -5.99 1.80
C GLN A 170 26.92 -7.10 1.15
N ILE A 171 26.60 -6.92 -0.14
CA ILE A 171 26.02 -7.97 -0.99
C ILE A 171 27.11 -8.45 -1.93
N PHE A 172 27.31 -9.76 -1.95
CA PHE A 172 28.22 -10.43 -2.86
C PHE A 172 27.44 -11.27 -3.85
N GLU A 173 27.79 -11.17 -5.13
CA GLU A 173 27.38 -12.13 -6.17
C GLU A 173 28.61 -12.93 -6.59
N ASN A 174 28.55 -14.26 -6.43
CA ASN A 174 29.67 -15.16 -6.76
C ASN A 174 31.02 -14.69 -6.16
N GLY A 175 31.00 -14.12 -4.95
CA GLY A 175 32.19 -13.62 -4.25
C GLY A 175 32.63 -12.20 -4.62
N THR A 176 31.99 -11.53 -5.58
CA THR A 176 32.26 -10.13 -5.93
C THR A 176 31.27 -9.22 -5.21
N SER A 177 31.76 -8.20 -4.49
CA SER A 177 30.87 -7.21 -3.86
C SER A 177 30.18 -6.38 -4.94
N ILE A 178 28.86 -6.43 -4.97
CA ILE A 178 28.02 -5.68 -5.91
C ILE A 178 27.33 -4.48 -5.25
N TYR A 179 27.35 -4.43 -3.92
CA TYR A 179 26.77 -3.34 -3.13
C TYR A 179 27.35 -3.34 -1.70
N GLN A 180 27.42 -2.16 -1.09
CA GLN A 180 27.81 -1.97 0.30
C GLN A 180 27.05 -0.77 0.89
N THR A 181 26.68 -0.89 2.16
CA THR A 181 26.16 0.22 2.97
C THR A 181 26.78 0.19 4.38
N ASN A 182 26.88 1.36 5.01
CA ASN A 182 27.37 1.51 6.38
C ASN A 182 26.20 1.52 7.38
N SER A 183 25.41 0.45 7.36
CA SER A 183 24.15 0.33 8.09
C SER A 183 23.96 -1.08 8.66
N GLN A 184 23.09 -1.24 9.65
CA GLN A 184 22.63 -2.52 10.20
C GLN A 184 21.47 -3.13 9.41
N THR A 185 21.05 -2.43 8.37
CA THR A 185 19.92 -2.77 7.52
C THR A 185 20.23 -2.41 6.07
N LEU A 186 19.49 -3.03 5.16
CA LEU A 186 19.64 -2.98 3.72
C LEU A 186 18.26 -2.80 3.11
N ASP A 187 18.12 -1.84 2.20
CA ASP A 187 17.00 -1.70 1.27
C ASP A 187 17.57 -1.14 -0.04
N VAL A 188 17.61 -1.98 -1.08
CA VAL A 188 18.26 -1.64 -2.34
C VAL A 188 17.55 -2.27 -3.53
N TYR A 189 17.55 -1.55 -4.66
CA TYR A 189 17.14 -2.07 -5.96
C TYR A 189 18.38 -2.44 -6.79
N LEU A 190 18.62 -3.73 -6.97
CA LEU A 190 19.73 -4.24 -7.79
C LEU A 190 19.32 -4.25 -9.26
N THR A 191 19.84 -3.31 -10.04
CA THR A 191 19.46 -3.09 -11.46
C THR A 191 20.23 -3.95 -12.47
N ASN A 192 21.38 -4.50 -12.09
CA ASN A 192 22.35 -5.10 -13.02
C ASN A 192 22.43 -6.64 -12.94
N LEU A 193 21.43 -7.31 -12.36
CA LEU A 193 21.35 -8.76 -12.39
C LEU A 193 20.78 -9.22 -13.75
N ALA A 194 21.59 -9.97 -14.51
CA ALA A 194 21.18 -10.56 -15.78
C ALA A 194 20.08 -11.63 -15.60
N ALA A 195 19.41 -12.06 -16.67
CA ALA A 195 18.49 -13.19 -16.56
C ALA A 195 19.25 -14.49 -16.24
N GLY A 196 18.86 -15.18 -15.17
CA GLY A 196 19.59 -16.36 -14.69
C GLY A 196 19.37 -16.64 -13.21
N THR A 197 20.02 -17.70 -12.71
CA THR A 197 20.09 -17.99 -11.27
C THR A 197 21.31 -17.29 -10.69
N HIS A 198 21.11 -16.54 -9.60
CA HIS A 198 22.13 -15.80 -8.90
C HIS A 198 22.31 -16.38 -7.49
N ALA A 199 23.55 -16.67 -7.13
CA ALA A 199 23.93 -17.01 -5.76
C ALA A 199 24.46 -15.74 -5.09
N LEU A 200 23.70 -15.23 -4.13
CA LEU A 200 24.00 -14.02 -3.40
C LEU A 200 24.38 -14.35 -1.95
N THR A 201 25.34 -13.61 -1.41
CA THR A 201 25.69 -13.67 0.01
C THR A 201 25.61 -12.27 0.60
N ILE A 202 24.80 -12.11 1.64
CA ILE A 202 24.81 -10.89 2.44
C ILE A 202 25.80 -11.11 3.58
N THR A 203 26.75 -10.21 3.76
CA THR A 203 27.73 -10.26 4.84
C THR A 203 27.61 -8.97 5.65
N ALA A 204 27.49 -9.11 6.96
CA ALA A 204 27.51 -8.00 7.90
C ALA A 204 28.80 -8.04 8.72
N GLN A 205 29.35 -6.88 9.06
CA GLN A 205 30.50 -6.74 9.95
C GLN A 205 30.18 -5.78 11.10
N ASP A 206 30.42 -6.23 12.33
CA ASP A 206 30.22 -5.45 13.55
C ASP A 206 31.39 -4.52 13.87
N GLN A 207 31.19 -3.65 14.87
CA GLN A 207 32.21 -2.71 15.33
C GLN A 207 33.47 -3.37 15.91
N ASN A 208 33.42 -4.65 16.24
CA ASN A 208 34.57 -5.42 16.74
C ASN A 208 35.29 -6.17 15.61
N GLY A 209 34.83 -6.02 14.36
CA GLY A 209 35.37 -6.72 13.18
C GLY A 209 34.84 -8.13 12.98
N VAL A 210 33.87 -8.58 13.79
CA VAL A 210 33.23 -9.89 13.62
C VAL A 210 32.31 -9.85 12.41
N SER A 211 32.44 -10.83 11.52
CA SER A 211 31.64 -10.92 10.30
C SER A 211 30.76 -12.17 10.32
N PHE A 212 29.50 -12.01 9.93
CA PHE A 212 28.54 -13.10 9.76
C PHE A 212 27.81 -12.93 8.44
N SER A 213 27.41 -14.06 7.84
CA SER A 213 26.89 -14.07 6.47
C SER A 213 25.66 -14.94 6.31
N LYS A 214 24.81 -14.57 5.35
CA LYS A 214 23.64 -15.35 4.95
C LYS A 214 23.63 -15.52 3.44
N PRO A 215 23.93 -16.74 2.93
CA PRO A 215 23.74 -17.04 1.52
C PRO A 215 22.25 -17.21 1.21
N PHE A 216 21.85 -16.80 0.02
CA PHE A 216 20.56 -17.11 -0.57
C PHE A 216 20.68 -17.16 -2.10
N SER A 217 19.68 -17.73 -2.75
CA SER A 217 19.63 -17.72 -4.22
C SER A 217 18.35 -17.05 -4.69
N LEU A 218 18.40 -16.45 -5.86
CA LEU A 218 17.23 -15.96 -6.57
C LEU A 218 17.38 -16.28 -8.06
N ARG A 219 16.28 -16.21 -8.80
CA ARG A 219 16.28 -16.33 -10.25
C ARG A 219 15.66 -15.11 -10.89
N VAL A 220 16.46 -14.37 -11.65
CA VAL A 220 15.95 -13.31 -12.53
C VAL A 220 15.32 -13.98 -13.75
N VAL A 221 14.01 -13.83 -13.92
CA VAL A 221 13.25 -14.47 -15.00
C VAL A 221 13.32 -13.67 -16.29
N SER A 222 13.47 -14.37 -17.41
CA SER A 222 13.32 -13.76 -18.74
C SER A 222 11.85 -13.62 -19.11
N THR A 223 11.57 -12.79 -20.11
CA THR A 223 10.23 -12.56 -20.68
C THR A 223 9.81 -13.64 -21.69
N SER A 224 10.57 -14.74 -21.76
CA SER A 224 10.32 -15.83 -22.70
C SER A 224 8.94 -16.44 -22.48
N GLY A 225 8.16 -16.54 -23.56
CA GLY A 225 6.80 -17.11 -23.53
C GLY A 225 5.71 -16.15 -23.07
N MET A 226 6.05 -14.94 -22.62
CA MET A 226 5.06 -13.93 -22.19
C MET A 226 4.11 -13.54 -23.33
N THR A 227 4.53 -13.68 -24.59
CA THR A 227 3.69 -13.48 -25.78
C THR A 227 2.47 -14.40 -25.84
N ASN A 228 2.45 -15.50 -25.06
CA ASN A 228 1.28 -16.37 -24.91
C ASN A 228 0.11 -15.65 -24.22
N LEU A 229 0.38 -14.61 -23.43
CA LEU A 229 -0.64 -13.72 -22.88
C LEU A 229 -1.02 -12.69 -23.94
N ARG A 230 -2.08 -12.93 -24.73
CA ARG A 230 -2.59 -11.97 -25.71
C ARG A 230 -3.49 -10.93 -25.08
N HIS A 231 -4.17 -11.29 -24.00
CA HIS A 231 -5.09 -10.42 -23.26
C HIS A 231 -4.66 -10.32 -21.80
N VAL A 232 -4.35 -9.12 -21.34
CA VAL A 232 -4.11 -8.80 -19.93
C VAL A 232 -5.34 -8.06 -19.41
N ILE A 233 -6.10 -8.73 -18.54
CA ILE A 233 -7.31 -8.19 -17.94
C ILE A 233 -7.02 -7.86 -16.48
N PHE A 234 -7.32 -6.65 -16.05
CA PHE A 234 -7.20 -6.23 -14.65
C PHE A 234 -8.51 -5.63 -14.17
N TYR A 235 -8.95 -6.10 -13.00
CA TYR A 235 -10.20 -5.73 -12.34
C TYR A 235 -9.88 -5.36 -10.89
N VAL A 236 -10.24 -4.14 -10.52
CA VAL A 236 -9.94 -3.57 -9.19
C VAL A 236 -11.25 -3.26 -8.46
N GLN A 237 -11.51 -4.03 -7.40
CA GLN A 237 -12.60 -3.82 -6.43
C GLN A 237 -12.16 -2.80 -5.35
N GLU A 238 -13.00 -2.50 -4.36
CA GLU A 238 -12.75 -1.42 -3.40
C GLU A 238 -12.45 -1.90 -1.97
N ASN A 239 -11.52 -1.23 -1.29
CA ASN A 239 -11.43 -1.11 0.17
C ASN A 239 -11.34 -2.44 0.94
N ARG A 240 -10.35 -3.29 0.63
CA ARG A 240 -10.12 -4.56 1.33
C ARG A 240 -8.65 -4.79 1.64
N SER A 241 -8.33 -4.90 2.93
CA SER A 241 -7.01 -5.37 3.35
C SER A 241 -6.86 -6.88 3.12
N PHE A 242 -5.61 -7.33 2.97
CA PHE A 242 -5.32 -8.76 2.79
C PHE A 242 -5.79 -9.58 4.00
N ASP A 243 -5.45 -9.16 5.23
CA ASP A 243 -5.85 -9.90 6.43
C ASP A 243 -7.36 -9.98 6.63
N HIS A 244 -8.11 -8.96 6.21
CA HIS A 244 -9.56 -8.95 6.31
C HIS A 244 -10.24 -10.01 5.42
N TYR A 245 -9.74 -10.22 4.19
CA TYR A 245 -10.34 -11.18 3.24
C TYR A 245 -9.62 -12.52 3.16
N PHE A 246 -8.29 -12.52 3.20
CA PHE A 246 -7.46 -13.70 2.98
C PHE A 246 -6.53 -14.02 4.16
N GLY A 247 -6.71 -13.36 5.30
CA GLY A 247 -5.98 -13.66 6.53
C GLY A 247 -6.10 -15.13 6.95
N MET A 248 -7.19 -15.81 6.59
CA MET A 248 -7.45 -17.21 6.90
C MET A 248 -7.12 -18.18 5.76
N LEU A 249 -6.64 -17.69 4.60
CA LEU A 249 -6.36 -18.49 3.41
C LEU A 249 -5.36 -19.62 3.69
N GLY A 250 -4.37 -19.38 4.55
CA GLY A 250 -3.40 -20.39 4.96
C GLY A 250 -4.05 -21.63 5.59
N LYS A 251 -5.06 -21.43 6.46
CA LYS A 251 -5.80 -22.54 7.08
C LYS A 251 -6.65 -23.29 6.05
N TYR A 252 -7.30 -22.55 5.16
CA TYR A 252 -8.08 -23.15 4.09
C TYR A 252 -7.23 -24.03 3.17
N ARG A 253 -6.04 -23.55 2.77
CA ARG A 253 -5.08 -24.32 1.96
C ARG A 253 -4.68 -25.63 2.65
N VAL A 254 -4.44 -25.61 3.96
CA VAL A 254 -4.18 -26.84 4.74
C VAL A 254 -5.36 -27.81 4.68
N SER A 255 -6.60 -27.31 4.76
CA SER A 255 -7.79 -28.16 4.60
C SER A 255 -7.88 -28.84 3.22
N LYS A 256 -7.22 -28.26 2.21
CA LYS A 256 -7.08 -28.80 0.84
C LYS A 256 -5.82 -29.64 0.64
N GLY A 257 -5.05 -29.93 1.70
CA GLY A 257 -3.82 -30.73 1.64
C GLY A 257 -2.60 -29.97 1.08
N LEU A 258 -2.66 -28.64 1.05
CA LEU A 258 -1.54 -27.77 0.65
C LEU A 258 -0.80 -27.22 1.88
N PRO A 259 0.47 -26.83 1.76
CA PRO A 259 1.20 -26.24 2.87
C PRO A 259 0.65 -24.86 3.25
N ASN A 260 0.70 -24.54 4.55
CA ASN A 260 0.45 -23.19 5.04
C ASN A 260 1.70 -22.32 4.84
N THR A 261 1.83 -21.73 3.66
CA THR A 261 2.91 -20.78 3.34
C THR A 261 2.44 -19.33 3.39
N VAL A 262 1.16 -19.08 3.64
CA VAL A 262 0.57 -17.74 3.63
C VAL A 262 0.88 -17.04 4.95
N ASP A 263 1.45 -15.85 4.86
CA ASP A 263 1.53 -14.92 5.98
C ASP A 263 0.17 -14.27 6.24
N GLY A 264 -0.72 -15.04 6.87
CA GLY A 264 -2.09 -14.66 7.15
C GLY A 264 -2.26 -13.94 8.49
N LEU A 265 -3.51 -13.67 8.83
CA LEU A 265 -3.92 -12.88 10.00
C LEU A 265 -3.50 -13.57 11.31
N PRO A 266 -2.64 -12.93 12.13
CA PRO A 266 -2.32 -13.45 13.44
C PRO A 266 -3.50 -13.26 14.41
N LEU A 267 -4.26 -14.33 14.67
CA LEU A 267 -5.41 -14.29 15.61
C LEU A 267 -5.05 -13.89 17.05
N GLY A 268 -3.77 -13.95 17.42
CA GLY A 268 -3.26 -13.46 18.71
C GLY A 268 -2.90 -11.96 18.72
N ALA A 269 -3.02 -11.26 17.60
CA ALA A 269 -2.82 -9.81 17.54
C ALA A 269 -3.73 -9.11 18.55
N THR A 270 -3.22 -8.05 19.15
CA THR A 270 -3.94 -7.30 20.19
C THR A 270 -3.77 -5.82 19.91
N LEU A 271 -4.86 -5.15 19.58
CA LEU A 271 -4.93 -3.69 19.54
C LEU A 271 -5.82 -3.18 20.69
N TYR A 272 -5.70 -1.90 21.00
CA TYR A 272 -6.48 -1.27 22.08
C TYR A 272 -7.46 -0.26 21.50
N ASN A 273 -8.74 -0.38 21.88
CA ASN A 273 -9.78 0.52 21.39
C ASN A 273 -9.64 1.92 22.03
N THR A 274 -10.53 2.84 21.65
CA THR A 274 -10.54 4.21 22.19
C THR A 274 -10.74 4.31 23.71
N GLN A 275 -11.11 3.21 24.37
CA GLN A 275 -11.28 3.09 25.83
C GLN A 275 -10.15 2.30 26.50
N GLY A 276 -9.11 1.90 25.76
CA GLY A 276 -7.99 1.11 26.28
C GLY A 276 -8.30 -0.37 26.53
N LYS A 277 -9.41 -0.89 25.99
CA LYS A 277 -9.75 -2.32 26.07
C LYS A 277 -9.12 -3.08 24.89
N ALA A 278 -8.50 -4.21 25.21
CA ALA A 278 -7.87 -5.09 24.24
C ALA A 278 -8.89 -5.73 23.30
N VAL A 279 -8.59 -5.72 22.00
CA VAL A 279 -9.38 -6.31 20.92
C VAL A 279 -8.48 -7.23 20.11
N HIS A 280 -8.96 -8.43 19.82
CA HIS A 280 -8.32 -9.40 18.93
C HIS A 280 -9.07 -9.47 17.61
N PRO A 281 -8.43 -9.94 16.53
CA PRO A 281 -9.16 -10.20 15.30
C PRO A 281 -10.31 -11.17 15.52
N PHE A 282 -11.47 -10.89 14.93
CA PHE A 282 -12.67 -11.71 15.09
C PHE A 282 -13.37 -11.90 13.74
N HIS A 283 -14.00 -13.06 13.57
CA HIS A 283 -14.80 -13.33 12.40
C HIS A 283 -16.06 -12.47 12.42
N PHE A 284 -16.34 -11.74 11.35
CA PHE A 284 -17.56 -10.95 11.25
C PHE A 284 -18.81 -11.84 11.33
N GLN A 285 -19.88 -11.35 11.98
CA GLN A 285 -21.15 -12.07 12.10
C GLN A 285 -22.21 -11.56 11.10
N THR A 286 -21.76 -10.81 10.09
CA THR A 286 -22.55 -10.19 9.03
C THR A 286 -21.69 -10.03 7.78
N VAL A 287 -22.31 -9.89 6.61
CA VAL A 287 -21.62 -9.81 5.31
C VAL A 287 -21.45 -8.37 4.81
N CYS A 288 -21.50 -7.39 5.70
CA CYS A 288 -21.11 -6.00 5.43
C CYS A 288 -20.76 -5.28 6.74
N HIS A 289 -20.06 -4.16 6.62
CA HIS A 289 -19.67 -3.32 7.76
C HIS A 289 -19.68 -1.84 7.36
N GLU A 290 -19.86 -0.94 8.32
CA GLU A 290 -19.77 0.50 8.12
C GLU A 290 -18.40 0.90 7.62
N ASN A 291 -18.37 1.96 6.80
CA ASN A 291 -17.13 2.44 6.22
C ASN A 291 -16.11 2.83 7.30
N LEU A 292 -14.84 2.63 6.95
CA LEU A 292 -13.68 3.14 7.67
C LEU A 292 -12.99 4.17 6.75
N SER A 293 -11.96 4.86 7.24
CA SER A 293 -11.29 5.90 6.45
C SER A 293 -9.92 5.40 5.96
N PRO A 294 -9.71 5.25 4.65
CA PRO A 294 -8.40 4.98 4.07
C PRO A 294 -7.65 6.23 3.64
N TYR A 295 -8.13 7.42 4.02
CA TYR A 295 -7.51 8.68 3.59
C TYR A 295 -6.08 8.81 4.12
N TRP A 296 -5.31 9.71 3.50
CA TRP A 296 -3.90 9.90 3.80
C TRP A 296 -3.60 9.99 5.30
N ASN A 297 -4.32 10.82 6.03
CA ASN A 297 -4.04 11.05 7.45
C ASN A 297 -4.34 9.82 8.30
N GLU A 298 -5.45 9.16 8.02
CA GLU A 298 -5.92 7.98 8.71
C GLU A 298 -4.99 6.79 8.44
N SER A 299 -4.64 6.54 7.18
CA SER A 299 -3.69 5.49 6.79
C SER A 299 -2.32 5.65 7.47
N HIS A 300 -1.77 6.88 7.52
CA HIS A 300 -0.48 7.12 8.19
C HIS A 300 -0.58 6.94 9.72
N ARG A 301 -1.73 7.21 10.31
CA ARG A 301 -1.98 6.96 11.74
C ARG A 301 -2.20 5.49 12.04
N ASP A 302 -2.82 4.74 11.15
CA ASP A 302 -3.00 3.28 11.25
C ASP A 302 -1.65 2.58 11.22
N TRP A 303 -0.80 3.00 10.29
CA TRP A 303 0.59 2.58 10.18
C TRP A 303 1.40 2.95 11.43
N ASN A 304 1.20 4.15 11.98
CA ASN A 304 1.86 4.68 13.20
C ASN A 304 3.37 4.43 13.22
N GLY A 305 4.03 4.70 12.09
CA GLY A 305 5.46 4.44 11.99
C GLY A 305 5.83 2.97 12.08
N GLY A 306 5.05 2.09 11.45
CA GLY A 306 5.29 0.65 11.42
C GLY A 306 4.90 -0.09 12.70
N LYS A 307 4.27 0.57 13.68
CA LYS A 307 3.71 -0.12 14.86
C LYS A 307 2.42 -0.88 14.54
N MET A 308 1.72 -0.49 13.47
CA MET A 308 0.50 -1.14 12.98
C MET A 308 -0.60 -1.22 14.05
N ASP A 309 -0.77 -0.16 14.84
CA ASP A 309 -1.63 -0.13 16.04
C ASP A 309 -2.66 1.03 16.06
N GLY A 310 -2.80 1.78 14.95
CA GLY A 310 -3.70 2.93 14.88
C GLY A 310 -5.13 2.65 14.43
N PHE A 311 -5.39 1.47 13.86
CA PHE A 311 -6.62 1.10 13.12
C PHE A 311 -7.96 1.33 13.84
N MET A 312 -7.99 1.30 15.18
CA MET A 312 -9.25 1.45 15.95
C MET A 312 -9.48 2.87 16.47
N LYS A 313 -8.65 3.84 16.11
CA LYS A 313 -8.77 5.24 16.56
C LYS A 313 -9.87 5.96 15.77
N THR A 314 -11.11 5.88 16.25
CA THR A 314 -12.29 6.49 15.59
C THR A 314 -12.26 8.01 15.49
N SER A 315 -11.49 8.70 16.35
CA SER A 315 -11.26 10.16 16.25
C SER A 315 -10.48 10.56 14.99
N THR A 316 -9.84 9.58 14.35
CA THR A 316 -9.05 9.72 13.15
C THR A 316 -9.51 8.68 12.13
N SER A 317 -10.81 8.39 12.09
CA SER A 317 -11.46 7.52 11.11
C SER A 317 -12.95 7.93 11.02
N VAL A 318 -13.79 7.10 10.41
CA VAL A 318 -15.23 7.36 10.30
C VAL A 318 -15.92 7.06 11.63
N ALA A 319 -16.55 8.08 12.23
CA ALA A 319 -17.36 7.93 13.44
C ALA A 319 -18.55 6.99 13.20
N SER A 320 -18.84 6.15 14.19
CA SER A 320 -19.95 5.18 14.14
C SER A 320 -20.80 5.29 15.40
N SER A 321 -22.12 5.18 15.23
CA SER A 321 -23.06 5.07 16.35
C SER A 321 -23.26 3.61 16.81
N ILE A 322 -22.85 2.64 16.00
CA ILE A 322 -23.01 1.20 16.22
C ILE A 322 -21.77 0.63 16.91
N ASP A 323 -20.59 0.93 16.37
CA ASP A 323 -19.29 0.63 16.96
C ASP A 323 -18.49 1.92 17.21
N PRO A 324 -18.87 2.70 18.24
CA PRO A 324 -18.18 3.96 18.57
C PRO A 324 -16.72 3.75 19.02
N THR A 325 -16.34 2.51 19.33
CA THR A 325 -14.99 2.13 19.77
C THR A 325 -14.08 1.64 18.65
N GLY A 326 -14.59 1.51 17.42
CA GLY A 326 -13.80 1.22 16.22
C GLY A 326 -13.30 -0.22 16.09
N THR A 327 -13.87 -1.16 16.86
CA THR A 327 -13.47 -2.57 16.83
C THR A 327 -13.66 -3.24 15.48
N ARG A 328 -14.59 -2.77 14.63
CA ARG A 328 -14.86 -3.30 13.28
C ARG A 328 -13.63 -3.34 12.38
N ALA A 329 -12.63 -2.49 12.61
CA ALA A 329 -11.37 -2.53 11.88
C ALA A 329 -10.64 -3.89 12.04
N MET A 330 -10.87 -4.62 13.13
CA MET A 330 -10.27 -5.92 13.42
C MET A 330 -11.10 -7.12 12.91
N GLY A 331 -12.23 -6.88 12.25
CA GLY A 331 -13.08 -7.94 11.73
C GLY A 331 -12.51 -8.57 10.46
N TYR A 332 -12.67 -9.89 10.29
CA TYR A 332 -12.25 -10.62 9.10
C TYR A 332 -13.34 -11.57 8.59
N TYR A 333 -13.18 -12.01 7.34
CA TYR A 333 -13.97 -13.04 6.69
C TYR A 333 -13.12 -14.27 6.37
N ASP A 334 -13.75 -15.43 6.24
CA ASP A 334 -13.09 -16.67 5.85
C ASP A 334 -13.78 -17.40 4.67
N GLU A 335 -13.41 -18.65 4.43
CA GLU A 335 -13.98 -19.44 3.33
C GLU A 335 -15.48 -19.70 3.46
N THR A 336 -16.06 -19.51 4.65
CA THR A 336 -17.50 -19.72 4.86
C THR A 336 -18.32 -18.58 4.28
N ASP A 337 -17.75 -17.37 4.20
CA ASP A 337 -18.36 -16.21 3.57
C ASP A 337 -17.95 -16.07 2.11
N LEU A 338 -16.68 -16.32 1.79
CA LEU A 338 -16.07 -16.07 0.47
C LEU A 338 -15.47 -17.34 -0.17
N PRO A 339 -16.21 -18.47 -0.25
CA PRO A 339 -15.65 -19.75 -0.71
C PRO A 339 -15.09 -19.69 -2.14
N TYR A 340 -15.69 -18.89 -3.03
CA TYR A 340 -15.22 -18.77 -4.40
C TYR A 340 -13.82 -18.15 -4.46
N TYR A 341 -13.61 -17.05 -3.74
CA TYR A 341 -12.32 -16.39 -3.67
C TYR A 341 -11.24 -17.24 -3.01
N TYR A 342 -11.58 -17.93 -1.92
CA TYR A 342 -10.65 -18.84 -1.24
C TYR A 342 -10.20 -19.99 -2.14
N GLU A 343 -11.12 -20.62 -2.87
CA GLU A 343 -10.76 -21.67 -3.83
C GLU A 343 -10.00 -21.10 -5.04
N LEU A 344 -10.42 -19.96 -5.59
CA LEU A 344 -9.77 -19.34 -6.74
C LEU A 344 -8.30 -18.98 -6.43
N ALA A 345 -8.04 -18.32 -5.30
CA ALA A 345 -6.69 -18.03 -4.82
C ALA A 345 -5.87 -19.30 -4.50
N THR A 346 -6.55 -20.36 -4.08
CA THR A 346 -5.92 -21.64 -3.75
C THR A 346 -5.52 -22.45 -4.98
N GLN A 347 -6.33 -22.47 -6.04
CA GLN A 347 -6.07 -23.24 -7.27
C GLN A 347 -5.11 -22.53 -8.23
N PHE A 348 -5.28 -21.22 -8.39
CA PHE A 348 -4.46 -20.41 -9.28
C PHE A 348 -3.25 -19.86 -8.53
N ALA A 349 -3.01 -18.55 -8.61
CA ALA A 349 -1.91 -17.91 -7.93
C ALA A 349 -2.35 -16.63 -7.21
N THR A 350 -1.75 -16.36 -6.06
CA THR A 350 -2.03 -15.21 -5.20
C THR A 350 -0.73 -14.71 -4.55
N SER A 351 -0.79 -13.65 -3.76
CA SER A 351 0.36 -13.08 -3.04
C SER A 351 -0.06 -12.61 -1.66
N ASP A 352 0.78 -12.88 -0.66
CA ASP A 352 0.64 -12.32 0.69
C ASP A 352 1.55 -11.10 0.92
N ARG A 353 2.11 -10.56 -0.17
CA ARG A 353 2.99 -9.39 -0.24
C ARG A 353 2.63 -8.47 -1.42
N PHE A 354 1.33 -8.30 -1.67
CA PHE A 354 0.82 -7.34 -2.65
C PHE A 354 0.14 -6.19 -1.93
N PHE A 355 0.42 -4.95 -2.32
CA PHE A 355 0.10 -3.75 -1.57
C PHE A 355 -0.58 -2.70 -2.46
N SER A 356 -1.27 -1.73 -1.87
CA SER A 356 -1.65 -0.52 -2.59
C SER A 356 -0.41 0.36 -2.83
N PRO A 357 -0.30 1.12 -3.95
CA PRO A 357 0.90 1.92 -4.24
C PRO A 357 1.24 3.02 -3.23
N VAL A 358 0.24 3.49 -2.47
CA VAL A 358 0.39 4.61 -1.53
C VAL A 358 -0.63 4.50 -0.39
N MET A 359 -0.23 4.94 0.82
CA MET A 359 -1.10 5.10 2.00
C MET A 359 -2.11 6.25 1.83
N THR A 360 -3.07 6.08 0.94
CA THR A 360 -4.22 6.99 0.79
C THR A 360 -5.41 6.26 0.18
N ASN A 361 -6.48 7.01 -0.10
CA ASN A 361 -7.74 6.49 -0.60
C ASN A 361 -7.67 5.95 -2.04
N THR A 362 -8.81 5.44 -2.49
CA THR A 362 -9.13 5.01 -3.86
C THR A 362 -8.56 5.89 -4.96
N ASN A 363 -8.72 7.23 -4.84
CA ASN A 363 -8.36 8.13 -5.94
C ASN A 363 -6.85 8.14 -6.14
N GLY A 364 -6.06 8.29 -5.07
CA GLY A 364 -4.60 8.24 -5.18
C GLY A 364 -4.12 6.90 -5.77
N ASN A 365 -4.62 5.77 -5.25
CA ASN A 365 -4.19 4.45 -5.72
C ASN A 365 -4.63 4.15 -7.16
N ARG A 366 -5.81 4.61 -7.60
CA ARG A 366 -6.24 4.51 -9.01
C ARG A 366 -5.43 5.42 -9.93
N MET A 367 -4.97 6.59 -9.46
CA MET A 367 -4.02 7.41 -10.22
C MET A 367 -2.71 6.67 -10.45
N TYR A 368 -2.16 6.00 -9.43
CA TYR A 368 -0.98 5.15 -9.61
C TYR A 368 -1.25 3.98 -10.57
N LEU A 369 -2.43 3.35 -10.52
CA LEU A 369 -2.79 2.28 -11.44
C LEU A 369 -2.90 2.75 -12.90
N PHE A 370 -3.23 4.02 -13.16
CA PHE A 370 -3.35 4.55 -14.52
C PHE A 370 -2.10 5.27 -15.01
N ALA A 371 -1.37 5.97 -14.14
CA ALA A 371 -0.30 6.89 -14.49
C ALA A 371 1.03 6.62 -13.75
N GLY A 372 1.11 5.58 -12.92
CA GLY A 372 2.31 5.27 -12.13
C GLY A 372 2.63 6.31 -11.05
N THR A 373 1.78 7.32 -10.86
CA THR A 373 1.94 8.42 -9.88
C THR A 373 0.58 9.04 -9.57
N SER A 374 0.46 9.71 -8.43
CA SER A 374 -0.64 10.65 -8.14
C SER A 374 -0.26 12.11 -8.40
N PHE A 375 0.95 12.37 -8.90
CA PHE A 375 1.48 13.70 -9.24
C PHE A 375 1.27 14.72 -8.10
N GLY A 376 1.52 14.28 -6.87
CA GLY A 376 1.41 15.08 -5.64
C GLY A 376 0.07 14.96 -4.93
N HIS A 377 -0.99 14.47 -5.58
CA HIS A 377 -2.31 14.40 -4.94
C HIS A 377 -2.36 13.31 -3.88
N ILE A 378 -2.79 13.70 -2.68
CA ILE A 378 -2.99 12.81 -1.54
C ILE A 378 -4.47 12.71 -1.12
N PHE A 379 -5.34 13.47 -1.79
CA PHE A 379 -6.77 13.57 -1.56
C PHE A 379 -7.52 13.46 -2.92
N PRO A 380 -8.85 13.22 -2.91
CA PRO A 380 -9.65 13.16 -4.13
C PRO A 380 -9.94 14.56 -4.67
N ASP A 381 -8.91 15.23 -5.20
CA ASP A 381 -9.05 16.55 -5.79
C ASP A 381 -9.82 16.48 -7.13
N PRO A 382 -10.67 17.48 -7.44
CA PRO A 382 -11.39 17.49 -8.70
C PRO A 382 -10.40 17.72 -9.87
N PRO A 383 -10.56 17.02 -11.00
CA PRO A 383 -9.74 17.29 -12.17
C PRO A 383 -9.99 18.70 -12.72
N PRO A 384 -8.99 19.31 -13.38
CA PRO A 384 -9.20 20.56 -14.10
C PRO A 384 -10.21 20.38 -15.24
N PRO A 385 -10.81 21.48 -15.77
CA PRO A 385 -11.63 21.40 -16.98
C PRO A 385 -10.83 20.74 -18.11
N GLY A 386 -11.34 19.61 -18.61
CA GLY A 386 -10.59 18.80 -19.58
C GLY A 386 -10.14 17.43 -19.06
N GLY A 387 -10.12 17.23 -17.75
CA GLY A 387 -9.55 16.05 -17.11
C GLY A 387 -8.05 16.18 -16.86
N TRP A 388 -7.48 15.24 -16.10
CA TRP A 388 -6.04 15.10 -15.88
C TRP A 388 -5.31 14.87 -17.21
N THR A 389 -4.22 15.61 -17.45
CA THR A 389 -3.46 15.58 -18.71
C THR A 389 -2.20 14.75 -18.64
N GLN A 390 -1.90 14.21 -17.46
CA GLN A 390 -0.80 13.29 -17.23
C GLN A 390 -1.01 12.03 -18.08
N PRO A 391 0.04 11.53 -18.77
CA PRO A 391 -0.07 10.31 -19.55
C PRO A 391 -0.52 9.14 -18.69
N THR A 392 -1.45 8.36 -19.22
CA THR A 392 -1.89 7.09 -18.66
C THR A 392 -1.31 5.92 -19.44
N ILE A 393 -1.42 4.71 -18.89
CA ILE A 393 -1.08 3.48 -19.61
C ILE A 393 -1.85 3.36 -20.93
N PHE A 394 -3.09 3.84 -20.98
CA PHE A 394 -3.91 3.86 -22.19
C PHE A 394 -3.30 4.73 -23.29
N ASP A 395 -2.71 5.88 -22.94
CA ASP A 395 -1.98 6.73 -23.88
C ASP A 395 -0.74 6.03 -24.44
N LYS A 396 -0.03 5.25 -23.60
CA LYS A 396 1.14 4.47 -24.04
C LYS A 396 0.73 3.32 -24.97
N LEU A 397 -0.39 2.67 -24.68
CA LEU A 397 -0.95 1.61 -25.51
C LEU A 397 -1.38 2.15 -26.88
N ASP A 398 -2.06 3.31 -26.92
CA ASP A 398 -2.44 3.97 -28.16
C ASP A 398 -1.24 4.35 -29.01
N ALA A 399 -0.20 4.95 -28.40
CA ALA A 399 1.03 5.31 -29.08
C ALA A 399 1.76 4.10 -29.69
N ALA A 400 1.60 2.91 -29.10
CA ALA A 400 2.18 1.67 -29.59
C ALA A 400 1.25 0.87 -30.53
N GLY A 401 0.02 1.35 -30.78
CA GLY A 401 -0.97 0.62 -31.57
C GLY A 401 -1.51 -0.64 -30.89
N VAL A 402 -1.44 -0.71 -29.56
CA VAL A 402 -1.92 -1.84 -28.77
C VAL A 402 -3.37 -1.59 -28.38
N SER A 403 -4.27 -2.50 -28.78
CA SER A 403 -5.69 -2.35 -28.52
C SER A 403 -6.03 -2.47 -27.03
N TRP A 404 -6.94 -1.62 -26.56
CA TRP A 404 -7.45 -1.69 -25.19
C TRP A 404 -8.95 -1.44 -25.07
N ARG A 405 -9.54 -1.91 -23.96
CA ARG A 405 -10.96 -1.75 -23.61
C ARG A 405 -11.13 -1.40 -22.14
N TYR A 406 -12.11 -0.57 -21.86
CA TYR A 406 -12.55 -0.27 -20.50
C TYR A 406 -14.02 -0.70 -20.36
N TYR A 407 -14.30 -1.72 -19.54
CA TYR A 407 -15.66 -2.15 -19.25
C TYR A 407 -16.18 -1.49 -17.99
N TYR A 408 -17.39 -0.93 -18.05
CA TYR A 408 -18.07 -0.35 -16.89
C TYR A 408 -19.35 -1.08 -16.55
N GLN A 409 -19.65 -1.17 -15.27
CA GLN A 409 -20.84 -1.88 -14.78
C GLN A 409 -22.03 -0.93 -14.60
N ASP A 410 -21.74 0.32 -14.26
CA ASP A 410 -22.71 1.39 -14.03
C ASP A 410 -22.11 2.78 -14.34
N ASN A 411 -22.69 3.85 -13.80
CA ASN A 411 -22.23 5.22 -14.04
C ASN A 411 -21.08 5.67 -13.11
N GLY A 412 -20.58 4.81 -12.21
CA GLY A 412 -19.48 5.08 -11.28
C GLY A 412 -18.09 4.97 -11.91
N ILE A 413 -17.92 5.49 -13.12
CA ILE A 413 -16.70 5.31 -13.93
C ILE A 413 -15.59 6.30 -13.57
N TYR A 414 -14.35 5.81 -13.48
CA TYR A 414 -13.19 6.61 -13.08
C TYR A 414 -12.45 7.27 -14.25
N LEU A 415 -12.36 6.60 -15.40
CA LEU A 415 -11.61 7.10 -16.56
C LEU A 415 -12.03 8.51 -17.05
N PRO A 416 -13.30 8.96 -16.94
CA PRO A 416 -13.69 10.32 -17.31
C PRO A 416 -13.01 11.45 -16.54
N GLN A 417 -12.30 11.17 -15.44
CA GLN A 417 -11.46 12.17 -14.77
C GLN A 417 -10.23 12.54 -15.59
N TRP A 418 -9.91 11.80 -16.66
CA TRP A 418 -8.71 11.95 -17.47
C TRP A 418 -9.02 12.50 -18.85
N SER A 419 -8.11 13.30 -19.39
CA SER A 419 -8.21 13.82 -20.76
C SER A 419 -8.24 12.72 -21.82
N THR A 420 -7.65 11.55 -21.53
CA THR A 420 -7.75 10.31 -22.32
C THR A 420 -9.20 9.97 -22.67
N TYR A 421 -10.14 10.16 -21.74
CA TYR A 421 -11.55 9.86 -21.99
C TYR A 421 -12.16 10.70 -23.12
N GLN A 422 -11.74 11.96 -23.27
CA GLN A 422 -12.26 12.82 -24.34
C GLN A 422 -11.89 12.30 -25.73
N ARG A 423 -10.73 11.66 -25.84
CA ARG A 423 -10.23 11.06 -27.07
C ARG A 423 -10.84 9.67 -27.31
N ASP A 424 -10.98 8.88 -26.25
CA ASP A 424 -11.18 7.43 -26.32
C ASP A 424 -12.50 6.93 -25.73
N ALA A 425 -13.51 7.80 -25.60
CA ALA A 425 -14.84 7.43 -25.08
C ALA A 425 -15.47 6.22 -25.80
N ASN A 426 -15.14 6.00 -27.08
CA ASN A 426 -15.59 4.84 -27.86
C ASN A 426 -14.93 3.50 -27.48
N LYS A 427 -13.86 3.52 -26.67
CA LYS A 427 -13.21 2.33 -26.11
C LYS A 427 -13.82 1.92 -24.77
N LEU A 428 -14.82 2.65 -24.27
CA LEU A 428 -15.61 2.23 -23.12
C LEU A 428 -16.82 1.40 -23.59
N ALA A 429 -17.14 0.35 -22.86
CA ALA A 429 -18.32 -0.49 -23.15
C ALA A 429 -18.98 -0.95 -21.84
N PRO A 430 -20.31 -1.14 -21.81
CA PRO A 430 -20.95 -1.74 -20.64
C PRO A 430 -20.49 -3.19 -20.46
N ILE A 431 -20.44 -3.66 -19.22
CA ILE A 431 -19.99 -5.01 -18.85
C ILE A 431 -20.84 -6.12 -19.48
N SER A 432 -22.04 -5.82 -19.99
CA SER A 432 -22.81 -6.77 -20.80
C SER A 432 -22.12 -7.16 -22.12
N SER A 433 -21.32 -6.26 -22.69
CA SER A 433 -20.57 -6.49 -23.95
C SER A 433 -19.43 -7.49 -23.76
N TRP A 434 -18.85 -7.55 -22.56
CA TRP A 434 -17.78 -8.49 -22.16
C TRP A 434 -18.08 -9.92 -22.61
N TYR A 435 -19.29 -10.42 -22.33
CA TYR A 435 -19.66 -11.81 -22.60
C TYR A 435 -19.75 -12.13 -24.11
N THR A 436 -20.03 -11.12 -24.94
CA THR A 436 -20.04 -11.26 -26.40
C THR A 436 -18.62 -11.14 -26.95
N ASP A 437 -17.86 -10.14 -26.50
CA ASP A 437 -16.49 -9.89 -26.97
C ASP A 437 -15.56 -11.07 -26.66
N LEU A 438 -15.74 -11.72 -25.51
CA LEU A 438 -15.00 -12.92 -25.12
C LEU A 438 -15.15 -14.11 -26.09
N GLN A 439 -16.23 -14.15 -26.88
CA GLN A 439 -16.47 -15.23 -27.84
C GLN A 439 -15.61 -15.09 -29.11
N ASN A 440 -14.91 -13.96 -29.30
CA ASN A 440 -14.10 -13.71 -30.48
C ASN A 440 -12.71 -13.15 -30.10
N GLU A 441 -11.78 -14.07 -29.83
CA GLU A 441 -10.38 -13.77 -29.47
C GLU A 441 -9.72 -12.79 -30.47
N ALA A 442 -10.01 -12.93 -31.76
CA ALA A 442 -9.38 -12.12 -32.80
C ALA A 442 -9.73 -10.62 -32.70
N THR A 443 -10.86 -10.29 -32.08
CA THR A 443 -11.31 -8.91 -31.86
C THR A 443 -11.24 -8.46 -30.41
N LEU A 444 -10.96 -9.38 -29.48
CA LEU A 444 -10.83 -9.07 -28.07
C LEU A 444 -9.58 -8.18 -27.84
N PRO A 445 -9.69 -7.04 -27.14
CA PRO A 445 -8.55 -6.14 -26.98
C PRO A 445 -7.41 -6.73 -26.15
N SER A 446 -6.19 -6.28 -26.41
CA SER A 446 -4.98 -6.82 -25.78
C SER A 446 -4.85 -6.43 -24.30
N VAL A 447 -5.33 -5.26 -23.92
CA VAL A 447 -5.37 -4.80 -22.53
C VAL A 447 -6.79 -4.42 -22.15
N ILE A 448 -7.29 -4.95 -21.04
CA ILE A 448 -8.69 -4.76 -20.63
C ILE A 448 -8.72 -4.32 -19.18
N PHE A 449 -9.35 -3.18 -18.92
CA PHE A 449 -9.72 -2.77 -17.58
C PHE A 449 -11.19 -3.05 -17.33
N VAL A 450 -11.51 -3.73 -16.24
CA VAL A 450 -12.88 -3.86 -15.75
C VAL A 450 -13.03 -2.91 -14.57
N GLU A 451 -13.92 -1.93 -14.72
CA GLU A 451 -14.28 -1.02 -13.64
C GLU A 451 -15.22 -1.71 -12.64
N ARG A 452 -15.15 -1.26 -11.40
CA ARG A 452 -16.05 -1.67 -10.32
C ARG A 452 -17.51 -1.29 -10.58
N GLY A 453 -18.42 -1.88 -9.81
CA GLY A 453 -19.85 -1.56 -9.85
C GLY A 453 -20.34 -0.83 -8.60
N GLY A 454 -19.83 0.38 -8.34
CA GLY A 454 -20.07 1.09 -7.09
C GLY A 454 -21.51 1.52 -6.85
N PRO A 455 -22.10 2.37 -7.70
CA PRO A 455 -23.52 2.70 -7.66
C PRO A 455 -24.47 1.49 -7.63
N SER A 456 -24.02 0.34 -8.16
CA SER A 456 -24.78 -0.91 -8.14
C SER A 456 -24.59 -1.76 -6.88
N GLY A 457 -23.67 -1.39 -5.98
CA GLY A 457 -23.33 -2.14 -4.77
C GLY A 457 -22.58 -3.46 -5.03
N LEU A 458 -21.87 -3.56 -6.17
CA LEU A 458 -21.18 -4.76 -6.65
C LEU A 458 -19.66 -4.69 -6.50
N ASP A 459 -19.14 -3.57 -6.02
CA ASP A 459 -17.69 -3.31 -5.87
C ASP A 459 -17.10 -3.80 -4.55
N GLU A 460 -17.94 -4.39 -3.70
CA GLU A 460 -17.60 -4.85 -2.36
C GLU A 460 -17.10 -3.72 -1.46
N HIS A 461 -17.41 -2.44 -1.73
CA HIS A 461 -17.06 -1.36 -0.82
C HIS A 461 -17.73 -1.55 0.56
N PRO A 462 -17.12 -1.14 1.70
CA PRO A 462 -17.81 -1.09 2.99
C PRO A 462 -19.19 -0.44 2.89
N GLY A 463 -20.19 -1.04 3.54
CA GLY A 463 -21.61 -0.74 3.38
C GLY A 463 -22.33 -1.71 2.45
N GLU A 464 -21.63 -2.26 1.46
CA GLU A 464 -22.18 -3.22 0.50
C GLU A 464 -21.99 -4.67 0.93
N ASN A 465 -22.82 -5.56 0.40
CA ASN A 465 -22.81 -6.98 0.72
C ASN A 465 -21.67 -7.71 0.00
N ILE A 466 -20.69 -8.20 0.77
CA ILE A 466 -19.48 -8.84 0.23
C ILE A 466 -19.76 -10.10 -0.59
N GLN A 467 -20.84 -10.82 -0.25
CA GLN A 467 -21.24 -12.05 -0.96
C GLN A 467 -21.82 -11.75 -2.34
N ILE A 468 -22.58 -10.65 -2.46
CA ILE A 468 -23.18 -10.21 -3.72
C ILE A 468 -22.09 -9.71 -4.68
N GLY A 469 -21.17 -8.87 -4.19
CA GLY A 469 -20.03 -8.40 -4.98
C GLY A 469 -19.15 -9.57 -5.46
N ALA A 470 -18.81 -10.50 -4.56
CA ALA A 470 -18.02 -11.68 -4.93
C ALA A 470 -18.72 -12.58 -5.96
N ALA A 471 -20.05 -12.72 -5.90
CA ALA A 471 -20.82 -13.46 -6.89
C ALA A 471 -20.84 -12.76 -8.27
N ASN A 472 -20.81 -11.43 -8.30
CA ASN A 472 -20.66 -10.66 -9.54
C ASN A 472 -19.27 -10.82 -10.15
N THR A 473 -18.21 -10.72 -9.34
CA THR A 473 -16.83 -10.99 -9.77
C THR A 473 -16.68 -12.41 -10.32
N LYS A 474 -17.27 -13.40 -9.63
CA LYS A 474 -17.36 -14.78 -10.13
C LYS A 474 -17.94 -14.85 -11.53
N LYS A 475 -19.07 -14.19 -11.79
CA LYS A 475 -19.71 -14.19 -13.12
C LYS A 475 -18.79 -13.64 -14.22
N ILE A 476 -18.03 -12.58 -13.92
CA ILE A 476 -17.10 -11.95 -14.86
C ILE A 476 -15.92 -12.89 -15.17
N ILE A 477 -15.30 -13.48 -14.14
CA ILE A 477 -14.14 -14.40 -14.28
C ILE A 477 -14.56 -15.71 -14.95
N ASP A 478 -15.70 -16.29 -14.55
CA ASP A 478 -16.26 -17.49 -15.18
C ASP A 478 -16.59 -17.27 -16.65
N GLY A 479 -17.03 -16.05 -17.00
CA GLY A 479 -17.24 -15.66 -18.40
C GLY A 479 -15.99 -15.88 -19.23
N LEU A 480 -14.82 -15.42 -18.74
CA LEU A 480 -13.54 -15.63 -19.40
C LEU A 480 -13.15 -17.11 -19.43
N MET A 481 -13.21 -17.80 -18.29
CA MET A 481 -12.80 -19.20 -18.16
C MET A 481 -13.58 -20.15 -19.09
N ASN A 482 -14.83 -19.81 -19.40
CA ASN A 482 -15.69 -20.58 -20.30
C ASN A 482 -15.65 -20.09 -21.77
N SER A 483 -14.81 -19.10 -22.08
CA SER A 483 -14.72 -18.51 -23.42
C SER A 483 -13.58 -19.10 -24.25
N PRO A 484 -13.63 -18.99 -25.59
CA PRO A 484 -12.49 -19.35 -26.44
C PRO A 484 -11.25 -18.49 -26.19
N SER A 485 -11.39 -17.33 -25.55
CA SER A 485 -10.29 -16.41 -25.23
C SER A 485 -9.50 -16.83 -23.98
N TRP A 486 -9.92 -17.86 -23.24
CA TRP A 486 -9.29 -18.31 -22.00
C TRP A 486 -7.81 -18.68 -22.18
N ALA A 487 -7.49 -19.46 -23.21
CA ALA A 487 -6.17 -20.08 -23.40
C ALA A 487 -5.01 -19.09 -23.52
N SER A 488 -5.30 -17.83 -23.89
CA SER A 488 -4.33 -16.77 -24.14
C SER A 488 -4.50 -15.56 -23.21
N SER A 489 -5.29 -15.69 -22.14
CA SER A 489 -5.62 -14.58 -21.25
C SER A 489 -5.03 -14.74 -19.86
N VAL A 490 -4.86 -13.60 -19.18
CA VAL A 490 -4.73 -13.53 -17.73
C VAL A 490 -5.75 -12.55 -17.17
N PHE A 491 -6.45 -12.95 -16.12
CA PHE A 491 -7.32 -12.10 -15.33
C PHE A 491 -6.67 -11.83 -13.97
N ILE A 492 -6.50 -10.56 -13.64
CA ILE A 492 -5.90 -10.10 -12.38
C ILE A 492 -7.00 -9.40 -11.58
N LEU A 493 -7.46 -10.03 -10.51
CA LEU A 493 -8.36 -9.43 -9.54
C LEU A 493 -7.54 -8.83 -8.40
N SER A 494 -7.76 -7.56 -8.08
CA SER A 494 -7.15 -6.88 -6.93
C SER A 494 -8.15 -5.90 -6.31
N TYR A 495 -7.73 -5.21 -5.27
CA TYR A 495 -8.45 -4.08 -4.66
C TYR A 495 -7.64 -2.78 -4.88
N ASP A 496 -8.24 -1.63 -4.68
CA ASP A 496 -7.58 -0.32 -4.85
C ASP A 496 -6.71 0.01 -3.63
N GLU A 497 -7.22 -0.25 -2.42
CA GLU A 497 -6.59 -0.03 -1.13
C GLU A 497 -7.24 -0.87 0.00
N GLY A 498 -6.78 -0.72 1.24
CA GLY A 498 -7.14 -1.57 2.39
C GLY A 498 -8.44 -1.23 3.13
N GLY A 499 -9.08 -0.10 2.85
CA GLY A 499 -10.33 0.38 3.43
C GLY A 499 -10.23 0.91 4.85
N GLY A 500 -9.04 0.97 5.46
CA GLY A 500 -8.86 1.18 6.91
C GLY A 500 -9.09 -0.08 7.76
N LEU A 501 -9.26 -1.24 7.12
CA LEU A 501 -9.32 -2.53 7.78
C LEU A 501 -7.92 -2.98 8.20
N TYR A 502 -7.83 -3.69 9.32
CA TYR A 502 -6.57 -4.13 9.89
C TYR A 502 -5.78 -4.99 8.89
N ASP A 503 -4.49 -4.70 8.79
CA ASP A 503 -3.48 -5.59 8.25
C ASP A 503 -2.25 -5.51 9.13
N HIS A 504 -1.67 -6.66 9.45
CA HIS A 504 -0.55 -6.72 10.38
C HIS A 504 0.80 -6.42 9.74
N VAL A 505 0.91 -6.44 8.41
CA VAL A 505 2.21 -6.30 7.72
C VAL A 505 2.52 -4.83 7.49
N VAL A 506 3.71 -4.44 7.96
CA VAL A 506 4.24 -3.09 7.77
C VAL A 506 4.46 -2.83 6.27
N PRO A 507 3.90 -1.75 5.70
CA PRO A 507 4.22 -1.33 4.34
C PRO A 507 5.73 -1.10 4.13
N ALA A 508 6.26 -1.50 2.98
CA ALA A 508 7.68 -1.30 2.66
C ALA A 508 7.92 0.08 2.10
N SER A 509 9.19 0.44 2.11
CA SER A 509 9.69 1.50 1.28
C SER A 509 9.59 1.14 -0.21
N ALA A 510 9.39 2.16 -1.03
CA ALA A 510 9.38 2.09 -2.48
C ALA A 510 9.94 3.38 -3.08
N ILE A 511 10.44 3.29 -4.31
CA ILE A 511 11.03 4.44 -5.01
C ILE A 511 9.94 5.49 -5.27
N PRO A 512 10.03 6.73 -4.76
CA PRO A 512 9.06 7.78 -5.07
C PRO A 512 8.83 7.87 -6.59
N PRO A 513 7.58 8.05 -7.05
CA PRO A 513 7.28 7.94 -8.47
C PRO A 513 7.94 9.02 -9.33
N ASP A 514 8.16 10.21 -8.76
CA ASP A 514 8.73 11.37 -9.41
C ASP A 514 9.25 12.35 -8.33
N ASN A 515 9.69 13.54 -8.76
CA ASN A 515 10.19 14.58 -7.86
C ASN A 515 9.09 15.52 -7.33
N ILE A 516 7.80 15.13 -7.45
CA ILE A 516 6.67 15.94 -6.99
C ILE A 516 6.32 15.52 -5.56
N PRO A 517 6.50 16.39 -4.56
CA PRO A 517 6.16 16.07 -3.18
C PRO A 517 4.64 15.96 -2.99
N PRO A 518 4.17 15.27 -1.94
CA PRO A 518 2.75 15.25 -1.61
C PRO A 518 2.23 16.67 -1.30
N MET A 519 1.04 16.97 -1.80
CA MET A 519 0.35 18.26 -1.62
C MET A 519 -0.28 18.36 -0.23
N LEU A 520 0.57 18.31 0.79
CA LEU A 520 0.21 18.40 2.20
C LEU A 520 -0.38 19.78 2.53
N LYS A 521 -1.48 19.77 3.28
CA LYS A 521 -2.10 20.95 3.91
C LYS A 521 -1.74 20.98 5.38
N ALA A 522 -1.96 22.13 6.02
CA ALA A 522 -1.74 22.26 7.46
C ALA A 522 -2.60 21.25 8.24
N GLY A 523 -1.95 20.42 9.06
CA GLY A 523 -2.59 19.36 9.84
C GLY A 523 -2.51 17.96 9.23
N ASP A 524 -2.08 17.84 7.97
CA ASP A 524 -1.87 16.54 7.35
C ASP A 524 -0.67 15.79 7.95
N GLN A 525 -0.75 14.47 7.95
CA GLN A 525 0.36 13.61 8.32
C GLN A 525 1.51 13.79 7.32
N PRO A 526 2.75 13.84 7.77
CA PRO A 526 3.92 13.91 6.90
C PRO A 526 4.04 12.66 6.03
N GLY A 527 4.65 12.81 4.87
CA GLY A 527 5.04 11.70 3.99
C GLY A 527 5.68 12.26 2.71
N ASP A 528 6.16 11.36 1.86
CA ASP A 528 6.97 11.71 0.68
C ASP A 528 6.80 10.73 -0.51
N PHE A 529 5.79 9.86 -0.45
CA PHE A 529 5.58 8.75 -1.40
C PHE A 529 6.70 7.68 -1.44
N SER A 530 7.64 7.68 -0.49
CA SER A 530 8.69 6.66 -0.39
C SER A 530 8.21 5.34 0.22
N HIS A 531 6.91 5.19 0.47
CA HIS A 531 6.29 3.99 1.04
C HIS A 531 5.12 3.54 0.18
N ILE A 532 4.94 2.22 0.08
CA ILE A 532 3.70 1.62 -0.41
C ILE A 532 2.62 1.74 0.68
N GLY A 533 1.37 1.45 0.33
CA GLY A 533 0.25 1.34 1.24
C GLY A 533 0.13 -0.03 1.90
N PHE A 534 -1.05 -0.33 2.47
CA PHE A 534 -1.30 -1.59 3.15
C PHE A 534 -1.44 -2.76 2.18
N ARG A 535 -1.28 -3.99 2.68
CA ARG A 535 -1.51 -5.18 1.87
C ARG A 535 -2.96 -5.25 1.42
N ILE A 536 -3.13 -5.63 0.16
CA ILE A 536 -4.42 -5.83 -0.48
C ILE A 536 -4.43 -7.21 -1.15
N PRO A 537 -5.59 -7.84 -1.31
CA PRO A 537 -5.69 -9.10 -2.03
C PRO A 537 -5.29 -8.97 -3.50
N ILE A 538 -4.67 -10.03 -4.02
CA ILE A 538 -4.52 -10.25 -5.46
C ILE A 538 -4.76 -11.70 -5.82
N ILE A 539 -5.49 -11.96 -6.91
CA ILE A 539 -5.63 -13.28 -7.52
C ILE A 539 -5.30 -13.18 -9.01
N VAL A 540 -4.35 -13.99 -9.46
CA VAL A 540 -3.92 -14.07 -10.86
C VAL A 540 -4.46 -15.38 -11.46
N VAL A 541 -5.40 -15.26 -12.39
CA VAL A 541 -6.18 -16.37 -12.97
C VAL A 541 -5.81 -16.52 -14.45
N SER A 542 -5.14 -17.62 -14.80
CA SER A 542 -4.72 -17.89 -16.19
C SER A 542 -4.41 -19.38 -16.37
N PRO A 543 -4.50 -19.93 -17.61
CA PRO A 543 -3.90 -21.22 -17.94
C PRO A 543 -2.41 -21.29 -17.63
N TRP A 544 -1.72 -20.15 -17.69
CA TRP A 544 -0.27 -20.03 -17.62
C TRP A 544 0.27 -19.79 -16.23
N VAL A 545 -0.58 -19.66 -15.20
CA VAL A 545 -0.06 -19.51 -13.84
C VAL A 545 0.53 -20.81 -13.31
N ARG A 546 1.44 -20.66 -12.36
CA ARG A 546 1.85 -21.76 -11.48
C ARG A 546 0.66 -22.10 -10.58
N PRO A 547 0.14 -23.33 -10.62
CA PRO A 547 -0.98 -23.73 -9.79
C PRO A 547 -0.60 -23.71 -8.32
N ASN A 548 -1.58 -23.40 -7.47
CA ASN A 548 -1.47 -23.39 -6.02
C ASN A 548 -0.35 -22.49 -5.48
N PHE A 549 0.00 -21.43 -6.21
CA PHE A 549 1.17 -20.62 -5.91
C PHE A 549 0.83 -19.42 -5.03
N VAL A 550 1.66 -19.17 -4.01
CA VAL A 550 1.63 -17.97 -3.18
C VAL A 550 2.97 -17.25 -3.38
N SER A 551 2.91 -16.04 -3.91
CA SER A 551 4.04 -15.13 -3.99
C SER A 551 4.31 -14.49 -2.63
N HIS A 552 5.60 -14.35 -2.29
CA HIS A 552 6.09 -13.62 -1.12
C HIS A 552 6.99 -12.43 -1.51
N THR A 553 6.97 -12.06 -2.79
CA THR A 553 7.74 -10.92 -3.30
C THR A 553 6.89 -9.67 -3.15
N TRP A 554 7.51 -8.60 -2.64
CA TRP A 554 6.85 -7.33 -2.39
C TRP A 554 6.52 -6.65 -3.72
N ARG A 555 5.26 -6.27 -3.87
CA ARG A 555 4.71 -5.63 -5.08
C ARG A 555 3.56 -4.71 -4.72
N ASP A 556 3.30 -3.72 -5.55
CA ASP A 556 2.06 -2.96 -5.51
C ASP A 556 1.33 -2.99 -6.86
N LEU A 557 0.19 -2.28 -6.98
CA LEU A 557 -0.59 -2.20 -8.23
C LEU A 557 0.22 -1.73 -9.45
N THR A 558 1.32 -1.00 -9.28
CA THR A 558 2.20 -0.60 -10.40
C THR A 558 2.93 -1.79 -11.04
N SER A 559 2.98 -2.94 -10.36
CA SER A 559 3.46 -4.19 -10.94
C SER A 559 2.56 -4.69 -12.09
N ILE A 560 1.28 -4.32 -12.10
CA ILE A 560 0.35 -4.60 -13.22
C ILE A 560 0.72 -3.72 -14.42
N LEU A 561 1.03 -2.44 -14.20
CA LEU A 561 1.56 -1.56 -15.24
C LEU A 561 2.84 -2.14 -15.83
N ARG A 562 3.76 -2.56 -14.96
CA ARG A 562 5.01 -3.17 -15.38
C ARG A 562 4.82 -4.45 -16.20
N LEU A 563 3.86 -5.30 -15.84
CA LEU A 563 3.47 -6.47 -16.63
C LEU A 563 3.04 -6.05 -18.05
N ILE A 564 2.20 -5.03 -18.17
CA ILE A 564 1.69 -4.50 -19.45
C ILE A 564 2.83 -3.89 -20.28
N GLU A 565 3.66 -3.04 -19.67
CA GLU A 565 4.85 -2.43 -20.28
C GLU A 565 5.76 -3.46 -20.93
N VAL A 566 6.15 -4.47 -20.16
CA VAL A 566 7.05 -5.52 -20.61
C VAL A 566 6.38 -6.40 -21.67
N ARG A 567 5.10 -6.73 -21.49
CA ARG A 567 4.37 -7.59 -22.44
C ARG A 567 4.21 -6.92 -23.81
N PHE A 568 3.87 -5.64 -23.83
CA PHE A 568 3.48 -4.93 -25.04
C PHE A 568 4.55 -3.94 -25.52
N ASN A 569 5.71 -3.94 -24.89
CA ASN A 569 6.84 -3.08 -25.21
C ASN A 569 6.45 -1.59 -25.22
N VAL A 570 5.74 -1.16 -24.18
CA VAL A 570 5.40 0.25 -23.95
C VAL A 570 6.24 0.82 -22.80
N PRO A 571 6.61 2.10 -22.82
CA PRO A 571 7.48 2.67 -21.79
C PRO A 571 6.73 2.89 -20.47
N ALA A 572 7.47 2.80 -19.37
CA ALA A 572 7.01 3.15 -18.02
C ALA A 572 6.51 4.60 -17.93
N LEU A 573 5.62 4.85 -16.97
CA LEU A 573 4.98 6.15 -16.76
C LEU A 573 5.72 6.99 -15.70
N SER A 574 6.36 6.35 -14.72
CA SER A 574 7.07 7.00 -13.63
C SER A 574 8.32 6.21 -13.21
N ALA A 575 8.99 6.61 -12.14
CA ALA A 575 10.06 5.81 -11.53
C ALA A 575 9.51 4.63 -10.72
N ARG A 576 8.25 4.69 -10.26
CA ARG A 576 7.62 3.66 -9.42
C ARG A 576 7.34 2.38 -10.22
N ASP A 577 6.64 2.51 -11.35
CA ASP A 577 6.35 1.36 -12.23
C ASP A 577 7.61 0.85 -12.95
N ALA A 578 8.53 1.74 -13.33
CA ALA A 578 9.83 1.35 -13.88
C ALA A 578 10.65 0.44 -12.94
N ALA A 579 10.52 0.63 -11.63
CA ALA A 579 11.19 -0.16 -10.60
C ALA A 579 10.38 -1.35 -10.10
N ALA A 580 9.11 -1.45 -10.46
CA ALA A 580 8.24 -2.53 -10.02
C ALA A 580 8.67 -3.88 -10.60
N ASP A 581 8.33 -4.95 -9.89
CA ASP A 581 8.48 -6.30 -10.43
C ASP A 581 7.34 -6.62 -11.41
N ASN A 582 7.67 -7.21 -12.55
CA ASN A 582 6.72 -7.46 -13.64
C ASN A 582 5.77 -8.65 -13.43
N MET A 583 5.70 -9.24 -12.23
CA MET A 583 4.79 -10.35 -11.90
C MET A 583 5.05 -11.64 -12.69
N LEU A 584 6.19 -11.79 -13.37
CA LEU A 584 6.42 -13.00 -14.16
C LEU A 584 6.56 -14.27 -13.32
N GLU A 585 6.77 -14.14 -12.02
CA GLU A 585 6.89 -15.28 -11.11
C GLU A 585 5.61 -16.08 -10.94
N PHE A 586 4.45 -15.44 -11.18
CA PHE A 586 3.15 -16.07 -11.12
C PHE A 586 2.98 -17.10 -12.25
N PHE A 587 3.77 -16.99 -13.32
CA PHE A 587 3.59 -17.77 -14.55
C PHE A 587 4.61 -18.89 -14.73
N ASP A 588 4.19 -19.92 -15.47
CA ASP A 588 5.02 -20.96 -16.08
C ASP A 588 4.64 -21.09 -17.56
N PHE A 589 5.29 -20.29 -18.41
CA PHE A 589 5.01 -20.30 -19.86
C PHE A 589 5.54 -21.54 -20.59
N GLY A 590 6.26 -22.43 -19.91
CA GLY A 590 6.73 -23.68 -20.50
C GLY A 590 5.63 -24.73 -20.64
N THR A 591 4.58 -24.67 -19.82
CA THR A 591 3.45 -25.62 -19.88
C THR A 591 2.20 -24.98 -19.28
N PRO A 592 1.12 -24.78 -20.08
CA PRO A 592 -0.13 -24.29 -19.53
C PRO A 592 -0.76 -25.37 -18.63
N ARG A 593 -1.09 -25.01 -17.38
CA ARG A 593 -1.58 -25.93 -16.35
C ARG A 593 -3.11 -25.95 -16.24
N TRP A 594 -3.77 -24.85 -16.58
CA TRP A 594 -5.24 -24.70 -16.47
C TRP A 594 -5.93 -24.44 -17.80
N LEU A 595 -5.55 -25.14 -18.89
CA LEU A 595 -6.28 -25.04 -20.17
C LEU A 595 -7.77 -25.40 -19.99
N THR A 596 -8.04 -26.37 -19.11
CA THR A 596 -9.36 -26.58 -18.55
C THR A 596 -9.37 -25.97 -17.14
N PRO A 597 -10.24 -24.98 -16.86
CA PRO A 597 -10.36 -24.41 -15.52
C PRO A 597 -10.67 -25.48 -14.46
N PRO A 598 -10.13 -25.37 -13.24
CA PRO A 598 -10.49 -26.24 -12.14
C PRO A 598 -11.96 -26.00 -11.72
N PRO A 599 -12.60 -26.98 -11.07
CA PRO A 599 -13.92 -26.76 -10.48
C PRO A 599 -13.81 -25.72 -9.35
N LEU A 600 -14.70 -24.73 -9.37
CA LEU A 600 -14.78 -23.69 -8.36
C LEU A 600 -16.15 -23.74 -7.65
N PRO A 601 -16.23 -23.46 -6.34
CA PRO A 601 -17.47 -23.51 -5.61
C PRO A 601 -18.41 -22.38 -6.01
N VAL A 602 -19.69 -22.53 -5.64
CA VAL A 602 -20.66 -21.45 -5.73
C VAL A 602 -20.35 -20.42 -4.65
N GLN A 603 -20.41 -19.14 -5.01
CA GLN A 603 -20.37 -18.05 -4.05
C GLN A 603 -21.79 -17.85 -3.49
N PRO A 604 -22.03 -18.05 -2.17
CA PRO A 604 -23.32 -17.76 -1.57
C PRO A 604 -23.67 -16.28 -1.75
N THR A 605 -24.96 -15.97 -1.79
CA THR A 605 -25.54 -14.61 -1.83
C THR A 605 -26.67 -14.44 -0.81
N THR A 606 -26.76 -15.36 0.14
CA THR A 606 -27.87 -15.44 1.11
C THR A 606 -27.57 -14.73 2.41
N GLY A 607 -26.31 -14.31 2.63
CA GLY A 607 -25.91 -13.53 3.79
C GLY A 607 -26.68 -12.21 3.83
N VAL A 608 -27.15 -11.84 5.02
CA VAL A 608 -27.90 -10.61 5.25
C VAL A 608 -27.03 -9.61 5.98
N CYS A 609 -27.05 -8.38 5.49
CA CYS A 609 -26.43 -7.22 6.13
C CYS A 609 -27.11 -6.89 7.46
N ASP A 610 -26.32 -6.82 8.52
CA ASP A 610 -26.76 -6.47 9.87
C ASP A 610 -25.59 -5.76 10.57
N PHE A 611 -25.54 -4.44 10.41
CA PHE A 611 -24.46 -3.61 10.97
C PHE A 611 -24.33 -3.75 12.49
N ASN A 612 -25.39 -4.14 13.22
CA ASN A 612 -25.29 -4.37 14.67
C ASN A 612 -24.41 -5.58 15.05
N LYS A 613 -24.00 -6.38 14.07
CA LYS A 613 -23.15 -7.56 14.22
C LYS A 613 -21.73 -7.37 13.69
N GLU A 614 -21.36 -6.14 13.33
CA GLU A 614 -19.99 -5.83 12.90
C GLU A 614 -19.03 -5.65 14.08
N LYS A 615 -19.56 -5.38 15.27
CA LYS A 615 -18.76 -5.08 16.44
C LYS A 615 -18.08 -6.32 17.01
N ALA A 616 -16.89 -6.17 17.58
CA ALA A 616 -16.21 -7.26 18.26
C ALA A 616 -17.10 -7.85 19.38
N PRO A 617 -17.19 -9.19 19.51
CA PRO A 617 -17.96 -9.82 20.58
C PRO A 617 -17.59 -9.29 21.96
N GLY A 618 -18.61 -8.89 22.74
CA GLY A 618 -18.44 -8.38 24.11
C GLY A 618 -18.10 -6.91 24.22
N PHE A 619 -18.30 -6.10 23.16
CA PHE A 619 -18.17 -4.65 23.22
C PHE A 619 -19.49 -3.93 23.08
#